data_AF-A0A0F9LRB1-F1
#
_entry.id   AF-A0A0F9LRB1-F1
#
_cell.length_a   1.000
_cell.length_b   1.000
_cell.length_c   1.000
_cell.angle_alpha   90.00
_cell.angle_beta   90.00
_cell.angle_gamma   90.00
#
_symmetry.space_group_name_H-M   'P 1'
#
loop_
_entity.id
_entity.type
_entity.pdbx_description
1 polymer ?
#
loop_
_entity_poly.entity_id
_entity_poly.type
_entity_poly.pdbx_seq_one_letter_code
_entity_poly.pdbx_strand_id
1 'polypeptide(L)' 'MNSEKFRRRIIEDTGLSRKEINGIVEEKRVKLKGRISEELALLIIAKELAVIIEKDKDRCLDEWINKGVRNST' A
#
# COMPACT_ATOMS: atom_id res chain seq x y z
N MET A 1 9.21 5.90 -1.16
CA MET A 1 9.64 4.50 -1.36
C MET A 1 9.36 4.14 -2.81
N ASN A 2 9.81 2.97 -3.29
CA ASN A 2 9.66 2.60 -4.70
C ASN A 2 8.37 1.78 -4.89
N SER A 3 7.24 2.46 -5.15
CA SER A 3 5.90 1.85 -5.32
C SER A 3 5.89 0.69 -6.33
N GLU A 4 6.76 0.76 -7.33
CA GLU A 4 6.89 -0.30 -8.33
C GLU A 4 7.49 -1.60 -7.77
N LYS A 5 8.32 -1.53 -6.73
CA LYS A 5 8.87 -2.71 -6.05
C LYS A 5 7.75 -3.50 -5.35
N PHE A 6 6.84 -2.80 -4.66
CA PHE A 6 5.68 -3.43 -4.02
C PHE A 6 4.74 -4.04 -5.04
N ARG A 7 4.45 -3.29 -6.10
CA ARG A 7 3.61 -3.76 -7.20
C ARG A 7 4.18 -5.03 -7.85
N ARG A 8 5.49 -5.06 -8.16
CA ARG A 8 6.14 -6.28 -8.69
C ARG A 8 5.99 -7.46 -7.74
N ARG A 9 6.25 -7.25 -6.45
CA ARG A 9 6.15 -8.33 -5.47
C ARG A 9 4.73 -8.90 -5.37
N ILE A 10 3.72 -8.03 -5.37
CA ILE A 10 2.32 -8.46 -5.38
C ILE A 10 2.04 -9.27 -6.67
N ILE A 11 2.50 -8.83 -7.83
CA ILE A 11 2.33 -9.58 -9.10
C ILE A 11 3.00 -10.97 -8.99
N GLU A 12 4.23 -11.03 -8.50
CA GLU A 12 5.01 -12.27 -8.39
C GLU A 12 4.37 -13.27 -7.41
N ASP A 13 3.93 -12.82 -6.24
CA ASP A 13 3.37 -13.69 -5.19
C ASP A 13 1.90 -14.08 -5.45
N THR A 14 1.13 -13.28 -6.19
CA THR A 14 -0.33 -13.49 -6.36
C THR A 14 -0.76 -13.86 -7.77
N GLY A 15 0.10 -13.65 -8.77
CA GLY A 15 -0.23 -13.83 -10.18
C GLY A 15 -1.19 -12.78 -10.76
N LEU A 16 -1.58 -11.77 -9.97
CA LEU A 16 -2.48 -10.71 -10.43
C LEU A 16 -1.82 -9.85 -11.50
N SER A 17 -2.61 -9.43 -12.48
CA SER A 17 -2.14 -8.50 -13.50
C SER A 17 -1.99 -7.09 -12.93
N ARG A 18 -1.15 -6.28 -13.60
CA ARG A 18 -0.97 -4.85 -13.24
C ARG A 18 -2.30 -4.07 -13.26
N LYS A 19 -3.22 -4.45 -14.16
CA LYS A 19 -4.54 -3.82 -14.29
C LYS A 19 -5.44 -4.15 -13.11
N GLU A 20 -5.44 -5.41 -12.65
CA GLU A 20 -6.20 -5.82 -11.46
C GLU A 20 -5.69 -5.11 -10.20
N ILE A 21 -4.37 -5.05 -10.02
CA ILE A 21 -3.76 -4.33 -8.89
C ILE A 21 -4.16 -2.84 -8.91
N ASN A 22 -4.14 -2.20 -10.10
CA ASN A 22 -4.62 -0.82 -10.23
C ASN A 22 -6.09 -0.66 -9.83
N GLY A 23 -6.95 -1.59 -10.23
CA GLY A 23 -8.35 -1.59 -9.84
C GLY A 23 -8.53 -1.66 -8.33
N ILE A 24 -7.80 -2.57 -7.66
CA ILE A 24 -7.86 -2.71 -6.20
C ILE A 24 -7.31 -1.46 -5.49
N VAL A 25 -6.20 -0.90 -5.99
CA VAL A 25 -5.64 0.37 -5.47
C VAL A 25 -6.65 1.49 -5.55
N GLU A 26 -7.29 1.68 -6.70
CA GLU A 26 -8.29 2.73 -6.90
C GLU A 26 -9.50 2.51 -5.99
N GLU A 27 -9.99 1.28 -5.87
CA GLU A 27 -11.09 0.94 -4.98
C GLU A 27 -10.77 1.32 -3.52
N LYS A 28 -9.57 1.00 -3.04
CA LYS A 28 -9.11 1.34 -1.68
C LYS A 28 -8.99 2.85 -1.49
N ARG A 29 -8.45 3.57 -2.49
CA ARG A 29 -8.35 5.04 -2.46
C ARG A 29 -9.73 5.68 -2.40
N VAL A 30 -10.69 5.23 -3.20
CA VAL A 30 -12.08 5.70 -3.18
C VAL A 30 -12.73 5.42 -1.83
N LYS A 31 -12.62 4.20 -1.30
CA LYS A 31 -13.15 3.81 0.02
C LYS A 31 -12.63 4.72 1.15
N LEU A 32 -11.37 5.15 1.05
CA LEU A 32 -10.74 6.02 2.03
C LEU A 32 -10.78 7.51 1.62
N LYS A 33 -11.67 7.88 0.69
CA LYS A 33 -11.88 9.26 0.21
C LYS A 33 -10.59 9.95 -0.23
N GLY A 34 -9.67 9.21 -0.85
CA GLY A 34 -8.38 9.71 -1.31
C GLY A 34 -7.37 10.03 -0.21
N ARG A 35 -7.64 9.67 1.06
CA ARG A 35 -6.78 10.00 2.21
C ARG A 35 -5.48 9.20 2.27
N ILE A 36 -5.31 8.20 1.41
CA ILE A 36 -4.13 7.34 1.38
C ILE A 36 -3.37 7.50 0.07
N SER A 37 -2.04 7.41 0.16
CA SER A 37 -1.15 7.38 -1.00
C SER A 37 -1.25 6.03 -1.72
N GLU A 38 -0.84 5.99 -2.99
CA GLU A 38 -0.73 4.74 -3.75
C GLU A 38 0.19 3.72 -3.04
N GLU A 39 1.30 4.18 -2.46
CA GLU A 39 2.21 3.33 -1.69
C GLU A 39 1.52 2.66 -0.50
N LEU A 40 0.71 3.40 0.26
CA LEU A 40 -0.03 2.85 1.39
C LEU A 40 -1.15 1.90 0.92
N ALA A 41 -1.81 2.21 -0.20
CA ALA A 41 -2.79 1.32 -0.82
C ALA A 41 -2.16 -0.01 -1.21
N LEU A 42 -0.99 0.01 -1.86
CA LEU A 42 -0.24 -1.21 -2.23
C LEU A 42 0.19 -2.01 -1.00
N LEU A 43 0.57 -1.35 0.09
CA LEU A 43 0.94 -1.98 1.36
C LEU A 43 -0.25 -2.68 2.04
N ILE A 44 -1.42 -2.02 2.04
CA ILE A 44 -2.67 -2.62 2.55
C ILE A 44 -3.02 -3.86 1.72
N ILE A 45 -2.98 -3.74 0.38
CA ILE A 45 -3.26 -4.85 -0.53
C ILE A 45 -2.30 -6.02 -0.29
N ALA A 46 -1.00 -5.75 -0.18
CA ALA A 46 -0.02 -6.78 0.10
C ALA A 46 -0.30 -7.50 1.43
N LYS A 47 -0.67 -6.78 2.49
CA LYS A 47 -1.06 -7.38 3.77
C LYS A 47 -2.33 -8.22 3.66
N GLU A 48 -3.36 -7.74 2.95
CA GLU A 48 -4.61 -8.47 2.74
C GLU A 48 -4.40 -9.76 1.92
N LEU A 49 -3.46 -9.73 0.97
CA LEU A 49 -3.09 -10.87 0.13
C LEU A 49 -1.99 -11.76 0.77
N ALA A 50 -1.62 -11.50 2.03
CA ALA A 50 -0.54 -12.19 2.74
C ALA A 50 0.82 -12.21 2.00
N VAL A 51 1.06 -11.22 1.13
CA VAL A 51 2.32 -11.04 0.39
C VAL A 51 3.39 -10.55 1.35
N ILE A 52 4.47 -11.31 1.47
CA ILE A 52 5.60 -10.95 2.32
C ILE A 52 6.45 -9.90 1.61
N ILE A 53 6.27 -8.65 2.01
CA ILE A 53 7.17 -7.56 1.63
C ILE A 53 8.28 -7.47 2.69
N GLU A 54 9.43 -8.08 2.42
CA GLU A 54 10.54 -8.16 3.38
C GLU A 54 11.12 -6.79 3.82
N LYS A 55 11.35 -6.69 5.13
CA LYS A 55 12.29 -5.85 5.92
C LYS A 55 12.25 -4.31 5.93
N ASP A 56 11.32 -3.62 5.28
CA ASP A 56 10.97 -2.22 5.68
C ASP A 56 9.73 -2.20 6.60
N LYS A 57 9.71 -3.13 7.56
CA LYS A 57 8.50 -3.69 8.19
C LYS A 57 7.61 -2.72 8.98
N ASP A 58 8.06 -1.52 9.30
CA ASP A 58 7.25 -0.58 10.10
C ASP A 58 7.26 0.87 9.61
N ARG A 59 8.30 1.31 8.87
CA ARG A 59 8.49 2.74 8.59
C ARG A 59 7.33 3.42 7.86
N CYS A 60 6.68 2.77 6.89
CA CYS A 60 5.63 3.44 6.11
C CYS A 60 4.33 3.65 6.92
N LEU A 61 3.94 2.67 7.74
CA LEU A 61 2.80 2.81 8.66
C LEU A 61 3.14 3.77 9.80
N ASP A 62 4.33 3.63 10.39
CA ASP A 62 4.81 4.55 11.43
C ASP A 62 4.89 5.99 10.92
N GLU A 63 5.43 6.24 9.73
CA GLU A 63 5.50 7.59 9.17
C GLU A 63 4.12 8.17 8.88
N TRP A 64 3.17 7.35 8.41
CA TRP A 64 1.80 7.81 8.16
C TRP A 64 1.07 8.11 9.48
N ILE A 65 1.21 7.24 10.50
CA ILE A 65 0.68 7.45 11.86
C ILE A 65 1.29 8.72 12.46
N ASN A 66 2.61 8.87 12.42
CA ASN A 66 3.33 10.02 12.97
C ASN A 66 2.99 11.34 12.23
N LYS A 67 2.76 11.31 10.92
CA LYS A 67 2.29 12.50 10.16
C LYS A 67 0.84 12.85 10.47
N GLY A 68 -0.03 11.86 10.67
CA GLY A 68 -1.41 12.09 11.08
C GLY A 68 -1.53 12.75 12.46
N VAL A 69 -0.68 12.32 13.40
CA VAL A 69 -0.65 12.87 14.77
C VAL A 69 -0.12 14.31 14.81
N ARG A 70 0.90 14.66 14.01
CA ARG A 70 1.49 16.01 14.00
C ARG A 70 0.62 17.11 13.41
N ASN A 71 -0.38 16.76 12.60
CA ASN A 71 -1.31 17.75 12.02
C ASN A 71 -2.56 17.99 12.88
N SER A 72 -2.60 17.43 14.10
CA SER A 72 -3.74 17.53 15.03
C SER A 72 -3.39 18.24 16.36
N THR A 73 -2.22 18.87 16.45
CA THR A 73 -1.77 19.71 17.59
C THR A 73 -1.39 21.08 17.07
#